data_AF-A0A5Q0EJY2-F1
#
_entry.id   AF-A0A5Q0EJY2-F1
#
_cell.length_a   1.000
_cell.length_b   1.000
_cell.length_c   1.000
_cell.angle_alpha   90.00
_cell.angle_beta   90.00
_cell.angle_gamma   90.00
#
_symmetry.space_group_name_H-M   'P 1'
#
loop_
_entity.id
_entity.type
_entity.pdbx_description
1 polymer ?
#
loop_
_entity_poly.entity_id
_entity_poly.type
_entity_poly.pdbx_seq_one_letter_code
_entity_poly.pdbx_strand_id
1 'polypeptide(L)'
;MQRRVPFFTGPLKRPGQQQIRFWLFISAAEFLRYYQGEAAIVTVTAEDGRRIRFPARHLRDFITHEGIYGRFELRLDKNNRFIDLKKLKDLRTRY
;
A
#
# COMPACT_ATOMS: atom_id res chain seq x y z
N MET A 1 24.03 22.09 35.85
CA MET A 1 23.69 22.96 34.70
C MET A 1 23.19 22.08 33.56
N GLN A 2 22.10 22.51 32.94
CA GLN A 2 21.34 21.84 31.88
C GLN A 2 22.24 21.51 30.67
N ARG A 3 22.01 20.45 29.88
CA ARG A 3 20.97 20.43 28.85
C ARG A 3 20.71 18.99 28.35
N ARG A 4 19.42 18.67 28.27
CA ARG A 4 18.84 17.44 27.75
C ARG A 4 19.06 17.35 26.24
N VAL A 5 19.58 16.23 25.76
CA VAL A 5 19.40 15.82 24.36
C VAL A 5 18.20 14.87 24.31
N PRO A 6 17.17 15.13 23.49
CA PRO A 6 16.04 14.21 23.39
C PRO A 6 16.38 13.08 22.43
N PHE A 7 16.26 11.84 22.91
CA PHE A 7 16.15 10.65 22.05
C PHE A 7 14.84 10.76 21.25
N PHE A 8 14.92 11.24 20.02
CA PHE A 8 13.82 11.13 19.05
C PHE A 8 13.85 9.72 18.42
N THR A 9 13.27 8.75 19.10
CA THR A 9 12.93 7.43 18.52
C THR A 9 11.47 7.46 18.09
N GLY A 10 11.19 8.22 17.03
CA GLY A 10 9.95 8.15 16.25
C GLY A 10 10.32 7.92 14.79
N PRO A 11 9.55 7.16 14.00
CA PRO A 11 9.95 6.86 12.63
C PRO A 11 10.10 8.18 11.87
N LEU A 12 11.31 8.46 11.39
CA LEU A 12 11.58 9.58 10.49
C LEU A 12 10.58 9.50 9.34
N LYS A 13 9.52 10.32 9.39
CA LYS A 13 8.71 10.61 8.23
C LYS A 13 9.62 11.43 7.32
N ARG A 14 10.38 10.75 6.45
CA ARG A 14 11.34 11.40 5.55
C ARG A 14 10.57 12.49 4.80
N PRO A 15 11.02 13.76 4.86
CA PRO A 15 10.31 14.86 4.21
C PRO A 15 10.24 14.57 2.70
N GLY A 16 9.02 14.39 2.19
CA GLY A 16 8.76 14.09 0.77
C GLY A 16 8.15 12.72 0.46
N GLN A 17 7.93 11.84 1.44
CA GLN A 17 7.22 10.58 1.19
C GLN A 17 5.71 10.76 1.30
N GLN A 18 4.99 10.27 0.29
CA GLN A 18 3.54 10.24 0.29
C GLN A 18 3.03 8.84 0.61
N GLN A 19 2.08 8.75 1.54
CA GLN A 19 1.38 7.52 1.87
C GLN A 19 -0.05 7.65 1.36
N ILE A 20 -0.45 6.74 0.48
CA ILE A 20 -1.77 6.70 -0.12
C ILE A 20 -2.46 5.44 0.36
N ARG A 21 -3.64 5.60 0.94
CA ARG A 21 -4.45 4.50 1.43
C ARG A 21 -5.63 4.27 0.49
N PHE A 22 -5.89 3.01 0.21
CA PHE A 22 -6.96 2.60 -0.69
C PHE A 22 -7.52 1.26 -0.28
N TRP A 23 -8.78 1.03 -0.65
CA TRP A 23 -9.41 -0.27 -0.55
C TRP A 23 -9.23 -1.01 -1.87
N LEU A 24 -8.91 -2.29 -1.76
CA LEU A 24 -8.81 -3.17 -2.91
C LEU A 24 -9.69 -4.40 -2.68
N PHE A 25 -10.49 -4.70 -3.69
CA PHE A 25 -11.29 -5.91 -3.77
C PHE A 25 -11.15 -6.47 -5.19
N ILE A 26 -10.39 -7.54 -5.33
CA ILE A 26 -10.23 -8.30 -6.57
C ILE A 26 -10.41 -9.76 -6.20
N SER A 27 -11.36 -10.44 -6.84
CA SER A 27 -11.56 -11.89 -6.63
C SER A 27 -10.37 -12.68 -7.20
N ALA A 28 -10.08 -13.85 -6.64
CA ALA A 28 -9.02 -14.72 -7.17
C ALA A 28 -9.21 -15.02 -8.67
N ALA A 29 -10.46 -15.25 -9.10
CA ALA A 29 -10.80 -15.48 -10.50
C ALA A 29 -10.51 -14.27 -11.39
N GLU A 30 -10.85 -13.05 -10.95
CA GLU A 30 -10.54 -11.83 -11.70
C GLU A 30 -9.04 -11.60 -11.79
N PHE A 31 -8.29 -11.85 -10.71
CA PHE A 31 -6.84 -11.74 -10.72
C PHE A 31 -6.17 -12.77 -11.65
N LEU A 32 -6.68 -14.00 -11.71
CA LEU A 32 -6.19 -15.03 -12.64
C LEU A 32 -6.37 -14.59 -14.10
N ARG A 33 -7.48 -13.92 -14.43
CA ARG A 33 -7.70 -13.35 -15.78
C ARG A 33 -6.69 -12.24 -16.09
N TYR A 34 -6.36 -11.40 -15.12
CA TYR A 34 -5.28 -10.41 -15.25
C TYR A 34 -3.92 -11.10 -15.47
N TYR A 35 -3.68 -12.25 -14.85
CA TYR A 35 -2.43 -12.99 -14.99
C TYR A 35 -2.22 -13.67 -16.35
N GLN A 36 -3.29 -13.89 -17.12
CA GLN A 36 -3.20 -14.49 -18.45
C GLN A 36 -2.69 -13.52 -19.54
N GLY A 37 -2.38 -12.26 -19.21
CA GLY A 37 -1.74 -11.30 -20.11
C GLY A 37 -0.39 -10.80 -19.58
N GLU A 38 0.58 -10.55 -20.46
CA GLU A 38 1.98 -10.20 -20.12
C GLU A 38 2.16 -8.90 -19.30
N ALA A 39 1.13 -8.07 -19.09
CA ALA A 39 1.23 -6.85 -18.31
C ALA A 39 -0.11 -6.34 -17.75
N ALA A 40 -0.70 -7.06 -16.79
CA ALA A 40 -1.88 -6.53 -16.09
C ALA A 40 -1.56 -5.29 -15.25
N ILE A 41 -2.31 -4.22 -15.51
CA ILE A 41 -2.27 -2.97 -14.72
C ILE A 41 -3.53 -2.92 -13.86
N VAL A 42 -3.35 -2.89 -12.54
CA VAL A 42 -4.45 -2.68 -11.60
C VAL A 42 -4.64 -1.19 -11.40
N THR A 43 -5.89 -0.74 -11.49
CA THR A 43 -6.27 0.64 -11.25
C THR A 43 -7.16 0.71 -10.02
N VAL A 44 -6.75 1.50 -9.03
CA VAL A 44 -7.47 1.66 -7.77
C VAL A 44 -7.76 3.14 -7.52
N THR A 45 -8.88 3.40 -6.86
CA THR A 45 -9.20 4.73 -6.36
C THR A 45 -8.79 4.80 -4.90
N ALA A 46 -7.91 5.73 -4.59
CA ALA A 46 -7.50 6.02 -3.23
C ALA A 46 -8.56 6.76 -2.44
N GLU A 47 -8.47 6.66 -1.12
CA GLU A 47 -9.37 7.34 -0.19
C GLU A 47 -9.20 8.87 -0.25
N ASP A 48 -8.07 9.35 -0.77
CA ASP A 48 -7.84 10.77 -1.03
C ASP A 48 -8.38 11.25 -2.40
N GLY A 49 -9.05 10.37 -3.15
CA GLY A 49 -9.63 10.64 -4.47
C GLY A 49 -8.67 10.44 -5.65
N ARG A 50 -7.40 10.09 -5.42
CA ARG A 50 -6.44 9.85 -6.51
C ARG A 50 -6.65 8.50 -7.15
N ARG A 51 -6.48 8.43 -8.47
CA ARG A 51 -6.49 7.18 -9.22
C ARG A 51 -5.06 6.66 -9.37
N ILE A 52 -4.75 5.54 -8.74
CA ILE A 52 -3.43 4.92 -8.78
C ILE A 52 -3.46 3.76 -9.78
N ARG A 53 -2.45 3.69 -10.63
CA ARG A 53 -2.25 2.57 -11.56
C ARG A 53 -0.90 1.94 -11.29
N PHE A 54 -0.86 0.64 -11.08
CA PHE A 54 0.38 -0.08 -10.84
C PHE A 54 0.32 -1.52 -11.38
N PRO A 55 1.48 -2.13 -11.69
CA PRO A 55 1.52 -3.52 -12.14
C PRO A 55 0.91 -4.48 -11.12
N ALA A 56 0.01 -5.36 -11.58
CA ALA A 56 -0.66 -6.37 -10.77
C ALA A 56 0.32 -7.30 -10.03
N ARG A 57 1.54 -7.47 -10.57
CA ARG A 57 2.61 -8.27 -9.95
C ARG A 57 2.93 -7.85 -8.51
N HIS A 58 2.76 -6.57 -8.15
CA HIS A 58 2.99 -6.09 -6.78
C HIS A 58 1.96 -6.60 -5.77
N LEU A 59 0.83 -7.14 -6.26
CA LEU A 59 -0.21 -7.74 -5.43
C LEU A 59 -0.05 -9.26 -5.28
N ARG A 60 0.92 -9.86 -5.99
CA ARG A 60 1.11 -11.31 -6.01
C ARG A 60 1.44 -11.87 -4.62
N ASP A 61 2.16 -11.11 -3.80
CA ASP A 61 2.48 -11.50 -2.42
C ASP A 61 1.29 -11.30 -1.45
N PHE A 62 0.22 -10.61 -1.88
CA PHE A 62 -0.95 -10.29 -1.06
C PHE A 62 -2.21 -11.06 -1.44
N ILE A 63 -2.13 -11.92 -2.47
CA ILE A 63 -3.27 -12.75 -2.89
C ILE A 63 -3.51 -13.88 -1.88
N THR A 64 -4.76 -14.06 -1.50
CA THR A 64 -5.23 -15.20 -0.71
C THR A 64 -6.09 -16.12 -1.59
N HIS A 65 -6.53 -17.25 -1.04
CA HIS A 65 -7.42 -18.18 -1.75
C HIS A 65 -8.72 -17.52 -2.23
N GLU A 66 -9.22 -16.53 -1.49
CA GLU A 66 -10.43 -15.77 -1.84
C GLU A 66 -10.15 -14.61 -2.82
N GLY A 67 -8.88 -14.24 -2.99
CA GLY A 67 -8.44 -13.12 -3.82
C GLY A 67 -7.69 -12.06 -3.01
N ILE A 68 -7.78 -10.81 -3.43
CA ILE A 68 -7.14 -9.68 -2.78
C ILE A 68 -8.23 -8.79 -2.21
N TYR A 69 -8.42 -8.89 -0.90
CA TYR A 69 -9.35 -8.03 -0.16
C TYR A 69 -8.68 -7.40 1.05
N GLY A 70 -8.88 -6.09 1.20
CA GLY A 70 -8.52 -5.33 2.38
C GLY A 70 -8.07 -3.91 2.07
N ARG A 71 -7.57 -3.24 3.11
CA ARG A 71 -7.00 -1.90 2.99
C ARG A 71 -5.51 -1.99 2.74
N PHE A 72 -5.02 -1.19 1.80
CA PHE A 72 -3.62 -1.14 1.42
C PHE A 72 -3.08 0.28 1.60
N GLU A 73 -1.80 0.37 1.94
CA GLU A 73 -1.02 1.60 2.01
C GLU A 73 0.10 1.52 0.97
N LEU A 74 0.01 2.35 -0.07
CA LEU A 74 1.07 2.58 -1.03
C LEU A 74 1.92 3.75 -0.59
N ARG A 75 3.23 3.55 -0.55
CA ARG A 75 4.21 4.61 -0.30
C ARG A 75 4.84 5.02 -1.61
N LEU A 76 4.81 6.31 -1.87
CA LEU A 76 5.45 6.96 -3.00
C LEU A 76 6.56 7.89 -2.51
N ASP A 77 7.60 7.98 -3.31
CA ASP A 77 8.65 8.98 -3.13
C ASP A 77 8.19 10.35 -3.59
N LYS A 78 8.99 11.39 -3.32
CA LYS A 78 8.74 12.76 -3.78
C LYS A 78 8.53 12.90 -5.29
N ASN A 79 9.02 11.93 -6.06
CA ASN A 79 8.87 11.86 -7.52
C ASN A 79 7.72 10.94 -7.96
N ASN A 80 6.74 10.66 -7.10
CA ASN A 80 5.62 9.74 -7.36
C ASN A 80 6.05 8.30 -7.72
N ARG A 81 7.28 7.92 -7.39
CA ARG A 81 7.82 6.58 -7.63
C ARG A 81 7.34 5.62 -6.55
N PHE A 82 6.92 4.42 -6.96
CA PHE A 82 6.59 3.32 -6.03
C PHE A 82 7.78 3.04 -5.10
N ILE A 83 7.57 3.15 -3.79
CA ILE A 83 8.53 2.74 -2.77
C ILE A 83 8.14 1.37 -2.21
N ASP A 84 6.90 1.26 -1.74
CA ASP A 84 6.46 0.14 -0.89
C ASP A 84 4.94 0.01 -0.92
N LEU A 85 4.43 -1.23 -0.85
CA LEU A 85 3.01 -1.52 -0.74
C LEU A 85 2.81 -2.43 0.46
N LYS A 86 1.93 -2.03 1.38
CA LYS A 86 1.62 -2.82 2.58
C LYS A 86 0.12 -3.01 2.72
N LYS A 87 -0.29 -4.24 3.03
CA LYS A 87 -1.65 -4.51 3.50
C LYS A 87 -1.80 -3.99 4.93
N LEU A 88 -2.68 -3.02 5.14
CA LEU A 88 -3.05 -2.55 6.47
C LEU A 88 -3.95 -3.61 7.09
N LYS A 89 -3.40 -4.36 8.04
CA LYS A 89 -4.21 -5.19 8.93
C LYS A 89 -4.80 -4.27 9.98
N ASP A 90 -6.11 -4.23 10.12
CA ASP A 90 -6.73 -3.53 11.23
C ASP A 90 -6.27 -4.23 12.53
N LEU A 91 -5.45 -3.52 13.31
CA LEU A 91 -4.96 -3.97 14.61
C LEU A 91 -5.71 -3.25 15.74
N ARG A 92 -7.00 -2.93 15.58
CA ARG A 92 -7.85 -2.53 16.71
C ARG A 92 -8.27 -3.75 17.51
N THR A 93 -7.31 -4.44 18.11
CA THR A 93 -7.58 -5.30 19.26
C THR A 93 -6.36 -5.25 20.15
N ARG A 94 -6.40 -4.38 21.16
CA ARG A 94 -6.13 -4.80 22.52
C ARG A 94 -7.12 -4.10 23.44
N TYR A 95 -7.99 -4.93 23.99
CA TYR A 95 -8.74 -4.71 25.22
C TYR A 95 -7.78 -4.48 26.38
#